data_AF-A0A1Y4B1Q0-F1
#
_entry.id   AF-A0A1Y4B1Q0-F1
#
_cell.length_a   1.000
_cell.length_b   1.000
_cell.length_c   1.000
_cell.angle_alpha   90.00
_cell.angle_beta   90.00
_cell.angle_gamma   90.00
#
_symmetry.space_group_name_H-M   'P 1'
#
loop_
_entity.id
_entity.type
_entity.pdbx_description
1 polymer ?
#
loop_
_entity_poly.entity_id
_entity_poly.type
_entity_poly.pdbx_seq_one_letter_code
_entity_poly.pdbx_strand_id
1 'polypeptide(L)'
;MTVEVNEIINWFYSDYKDKLVYVHVLQGNTLEDCFYQMYALRRSGRYDNARRYDFQDTELEEKYQNWKATHETIEMYYGGGVVD
;
A
#
# COMPACT_ATOMS: atom_id res chain seq x y z
N MET A 1 9.18 6.42 -13.79
CA MET A 1 7.97 7.14 -13.33
C MET A 1 7.94 7.17 -11.81
N THR A 2 7.20 8.12 -11.24
CA THR A 2 7.12 8.34 -9.80
C THR A 2 5.68 8.49 -9.35
N VAL A 3 5.33 7.90 -8.21
CA VAL A 3 4.00 7.99 -7.61
C VAL A 3 4.14 8.34 -6.13
N GLU A 4 3.36 9.30 -5.66
CA GLU A 4 3.32 9.69 -4.25
C GLU A 4 2.24 8.92 -3.48
N VAL A 5 2.61 8.42 -2.31
CA VAL A 5 1.74 7.66 -1.41
C VAL A 5 1.82 8.26 -0.02
N ASN A 6 0.67 8.63 0.53
CA ASN A 6 0.54 9.14 1.87
C ASN A 6 0.56 7.99 2.87
N GLU A 7 1.43 8.07 3.87
CA GLU A 7 1.32 7.31 5.10
C GLU A 7 0.52 8.13 6.11
N ILE A 8 -0.65 7.62 6.48
CA ILE A 8 -1.56 8.28 7.40
C ILE A 8 -1.72 7.39 8.63
N ILE A 9 -1.71 8.02 9.80
CA ILE A 9 -1.94 7.34 11.07
C ILE A 9 -3.25 7.84 11.71
N ASN A 10 -4.04 6.90 12.23
CA ASN A 10 -5.22 7.09 13.04
C ASN A 10 -5.14 6.16 14.28
N TRP A 11 -4.67 6.68 15.42
CA TRP A 11 -4.63 5.88 16.65
C TRP A 11 -5.99 5.88 17.33
N PHE A 12 -6.38 4.72 17.87
CA PHE A 12 -7.55 4.57 18.75
C PHE A 12 -7.53 5.53 19.95
N TYR A 13 -6.35 6.00 20.36
CA TYR A 13 -6.15 6.92 21.48
C TYR A 13 -6.02 8.39 21.07
N SER A 14 -6.10 8.73 19.78
CA SER A 14 -5.86 10.09 19.26
C SER A 14 -7.10 10.70 18.60
N ASP A 15 -8.19 10.95 19.34
CA ASP A 15 -9.40 11.64 18.84
C ASP A 15 -9.93 11.15 17.46
N TYR A 16 -9.54 9.95 17.00
CA TYR A 16 -9.72 9.45 15.63
C TYR A 16 -9.28 10.41 14.49
N LYS A 17 -8.32 11.32 14.72
CA LYS A 17 -7.88 12.27 13.70
C LYS A 17 -6.82 11.66 12.78
N ASP A 18 -7.11 11.67 11.49
CA ASP A 18 -6.15 11.31 10.46
C ASP A 18 -5.00 12.31 10.44
N LYS A 19 -3.79 11.81 10.63
CA LYS A 19 -2.56 12.58 10.53
C LYS A 19 -1.68 12.03 9.43
N LEU A 20 -1.36 12.87 8.45
CA LEU A 20 -0.31 12.58 7.48
C LEU A 20 1.04 12.54 8.22
N VAL A 21 1.73 11.41 8.12
CA VAL A 21 3.02 11.16 8.77
C VAL A 21 4.15 11.36 7.79
N TYR A 22 4.01 10.78 6.60
CA TYR A 22 5.05 10.77 5.59
C TYR A 22 4.45 10.65 4.19
N VAL A 23 5.19 11.10 3.19
CA VAL A 23 4.86 10.90 1.77
C VAL A 23 5.96 10.04 1.16
N HIS A 24 5.61 8.82 0.81
CA HIS A 24 6.48 7.88 0.10
C HIS A 24 6.51 8.22 -1.37
N VAL A 25 7.69 8.22 -1.97
CA VAL A 25 7.87 8.37 -3.43
C VAL A 25 8.23 7.01 -3.99
N LEU A 26 7.26 6.34 -4.62
CA LEU A 26 7.46 5.06 -5.29
C LEU A 26 8.07 5.31 -6.66
N GLN A 27 9.11 4.56 -7.03
CA GLN A 27 9.82 4.74 -8.30
C GLN A 27 9.86 3.43 -9.09
N GLY A 28 9.46 3.49 -10.35
CA GLY A 28 9.39 2.31 -11.22
C GLY A 28 9.58 2.66 -12.69
N ASN A 29 9.85 1.67 -13.52
CA ASN A 29 9.87 1.86 -14.98
C ASN A 29 8.44 1.87 -15.54
N THR A 30 7.56 1.10 -14.90
CA THR A 30 6.13 0.98 -15.23
C THR A 30 5.25 1.35 -14.03
N LEU A 31 3.95 1.51 -14.28
CA LEU A 31 2.99 1.78 -13.22
C LEU A 31 2.81 0.54 -12.32
N GLU A 32 2.91 -0.65 -12.89
CA GLU A 32 2.85 -1.91 -12.15
C GLU A 32 4.02 -2.04 -11.16
N ASP A 33 5.23 -1.59 -11.51
CA ASP A 33 6.36 -1.55 -10.58
C ASP A 33 6.05 -0.72 -9.32
N CYS A 34 5.33 0.40 -9.50
CA CYS A 34 4.84 1.22 -8.39
C CYS A 34 3.73 0.51 -7.61
N PHE A 35 2.84 -0.23 -8.27
CA PHE A 35 1.80 -1.02 -7.60
C PHE A 35 2.36 -2.16 -6.76
N TYR A 36 3.42 -2.85 -7.21
CA TYR A 36 4.12 -3.85 -6.41
C TYR A 36 4.71 -3.24 -5.14
N GLN A 37 5.32 -2.05 -5.23
CA GLN A 37 5.83 -1.32 -4.06
C GLN A 37 4.71 -0.88 -3.12
N MET A 38 3.60 -0.38 -3.66
CA MET A 38 2.42 -0.03 -2.87
C MET A 38 1.86 -1.24 -2.12
N TYR A 39 1.79 -2.39 -2.81
CA TYR A 39 1.36 -3.65 -2.20
C TYR A 39 2.27 -4.04 -1.03
N ALA A 40 3.59 -3.91 -1.19
CA ALA A 40 4.54 -4.18 -0.11
C ALA A 40 4.32 -3.26 1.11
N LEU A 41 4.10 -1.96 0.89
CA LEU A 41 3.78 -1.00 1.95
C LEU A 41 2.50 -1.38 2.69
N ARG A 42 1.39 -1.56 1.97
CA ARG A 42 0.09 -1.95 2.56
C ARG A 42 0.16 -3.30 3.27
N ARG A 43 0.90 -4.27 2.73
CA ARG A 43 1.15 -5.56 3.37
C ARG A 43 1.95 -5.41 4.66
N SER A 44 2.98 -4.56 4.68
CA SER A 44 3.79 -4.32 5.88
C SER A 44 2.96 -3.74 7.04
N GLY A 45 1.96 -2.92 6.71
CA GLY A 45 1.01 -2.35 7.66
C GLY A 45 -0.18 -3.23 8.01
N ARG A 46 -0.30 -4.46 7.50
CA ARG A 46 -1.53 -5.28 7.62
C ARG A 46 -1.95 -5.60 9.06
N TYR A 47 -1.02 -5.53 10.02
CA TYR A 47 -1.28 -5.73 11.44
C TYR A 47 -1.26 -4.42 12.25
N ASP A 48 -0.89 -3.31 11.61
CA ASP A 48 -0.95 -1.96 12.18
C ASP A 48 -2.29 -1.33 11.81
N ASN A 49 -3.33 -1.63 12.59
CA ASN A 49 -4.67 -1.07 12.38
C ASN A 49 -4.72 0.46 12.52
N ALA A 50 -3.65 1.08 13.03
CA ALA A 50 -3.56 2.53 13.13
C ALA A 50 -2.96 3.18 11.89
N ARG A 51 -2.39 2.42 10.93
CA ARG A 51 -1.68 2.97 9.78
C ARG A 51 -2.32 2.58 8.46
N ARG A 52 -2.55 3.58 7.61
CA ARG A 52 -3.02 3.41 6.23
C ARG A 52 -2.00 4.00 5.27
N TYR A 53 -1.97 3.45 4.06
CA TYR A 53 -1.18 3.97 2.96
C TYR A 53 -2.13 4.23 1.79
N ASP A 54 -2.23 5.48 1.36
CA ASP A 54 -3.22 5.92 0.39
C ASP A 54 -2.53 6.64 -0.77
N PHE A 55 -2.94 6.36 -2.00
CA PHE A 55 -2.56 7.23 -3.12
C PHE A 55 -3.21 8.61 -2.92
N GLN A 56 -2.50 9.66 -3.34
CA GLN A 56 -3.10 11.01 -3.38
C GLN A 56 -4.15 11.15 -4.49
N ASP A 57 -4.02 10.35 -5.54
CA ASP A 57 -4.89 10.34 -6.72
C ASP A 57 -5.89 9.18 -6.64
N THR A 58 -7.19 9.52 -6.61
CA THR A 58 -8.29 8.55 -6.56
C THR A 58 -8.36 7.66 -7.79
N GLU A 59 -8.02 8.18 -8.99
CA GLU A 59 -8.01 7.38 -10.21
C GLU A 59 -6.91 6.31 -10.15
N LEU A 60 -5.79 6.66 -9.51
CA LEU A 60 -4.68 5.75 -9.30
C LEU A 60 -5.02 4.65 -8.28
N GLU A 61 -5.77 5.01 -7.24
CA GLU A 61 -6.33 4.05 -6.28
C GLU A 61 -7.25 3.03 -6.98
N GLU A 62 -8.17 3.49 -7.84
CA GLU A 62 -9.05 2.59 -8.60
C GLU A 62 -8.26 1.64 -9.51
N LYS A 63 -7.25 2.16 -10.23
CA LYS A 63 -6.35 1.34 -11.06
C LYS A 63 -5.60 0.31 -10.23
N TYR A 64 -5.10 0.70 -9.06
CA TYR A 64 -4.43 -0.22 -8.14
C TYR A 64 -5.38 -1.32 -7.64
N GLN A 65 -6.62 -1.00 -7.27
CA GLN A 65 -7.58 -2.00 -6.80
C GLN A 65 -7.90 -3.03 -7.90
N ASN A 66 -8.10 -2.57 -9.14
CA ASN A 66 -8.31 -3.46 -10.29
C ASN A 66 -7.09 -4.34 -10.57
N TRP A 67 -5.89 -3.76 -10.53
CA TRP A 67 -4.64 -4.50 -10.65
C TRP A 67 -4.49 -5.54 -9.53
N LYS A 68 -4.73 -5.16 -8.28
CA LYS A 68 -4.64 -6.04 -7.11
C LYS A 68 -5.60 -7.21 -7.22
N ALA A 69 -6.85 -6.98 -7.62
CA ALA A 69 -7.85 -8.04 -7.78
C ALA A 69 -7.45 -9.12 -8.81
N THR A 70 -6.61 -8.76 -9.78
CA THR A 70 -6.16 -9.67 -10.86
C THR A 70 -4.77 -10.25 -10.64
N HIS A 71 -3.94 -9.63 -9.81
CA HIS A 71 -2.55 -10.01 -9.59
C HIS A 71 -2.27 -10.57 -8.19
N GLU A 72 -3.19 -10.44 -7.25
CA GLU A 72 -3.02 -10.96 -5.90
C GLU A 72 -3.00 -12.50 -5.90
N THR A 73 -1.82 -13.09 -5.77
CA THR A 73 -1.63 -14.53 -5.64
C THR A 73 -1.36 -14.93 -4.18
N ILE A 74 -1.57 -16.20 -3.85
CA ILE A 74 -1.25 -16.74 -2.52
C ILE A 74 0.23 -16.56 -2.16
N GLU A 75 1.12 -16.61 -3.15
CA GLU A 75 2.56 -16.41 -2.99
C GLU A 75 2.88 -14.98 -2.55
N MET A 76 2.09 -14.00 -2.99
CA MET A 76 2.21 -12.60 -2.56
C MET A 76 1.78 -12.39 -1.10
N TYR A 77 1.10 -13.35 -0.46
CA TYR A 77 0.77 -13.31 0.97
C TYR A 77 1.82 -13.95 1.86
N TYR A 78 2.38 -15.09 1.43
CA TYR A 78 3.27 -15.92 2.23
C TYR A 78 4.74 -15.81 1.84
N GLY A 79 5.05 -15.11 0.74
CA GLY A 79 6.42 -14.84 0.29
C GLY A 79 7.24 -16.11 0.14
N GLY A 80 6.95 -16.94 -0.88
CA GLY A 80 7.80 -18.06 -1.29
C GLY A 80 8.21 -19.07 -0.20
N GLY A 81 7.58 -19.03 0.98
CA GLY A 81 7.83 -20.00 2.03
C GLY A 81 7.30 -21.34 1.59
N VAL A 82 8.19 -22.22 1.13
CA VAL A 82 7.89 -23.64 1.00
C VAL A 82 7.54 -24.11 2.41
N VAL A 83 6.28 -24.48 2.61
CA VAL A 83 5.86 -25.19 3.81
C VAL A 83 6.31 -26.62 3.58
N ASP A 84 7.35 -27.04 4.30
CA ASP A 84 7.83 -28.43 4.36
C ASP A 84 6.78 -29.36 4.99
#